data_AF-A0A127SU30-F1
#
_entry.id   AF-A0A127SU30-F1
#
_cell.length_a   1.000
_cell.length_b   1.000
_cell.length_c   1.000
_cell.angle_alpha   90.00
_cell.angle_beta   90.00
_cell.angle_gamma   90.00
#
_symmetry.space_group_name_H-M   'P 1'
#
loop_
_entity.id
_entity.type
_entity.pdbx_description
1 polymer ?
#
loop_
_entity_poly.entity_id
_entity_poly.type
_entity_poly.pdbx_seq_one_letter_code
_entity_poly.pdbx_strand_id
1 'polypeptide(L)'
;MFCGTRLSADELLDTPAGPAVSLAPDEAASRFDAAKKQLPSCVRRFRGYQKKVTKNEFEAAFSDVYQAAEPVFRALDEAVSAMPGSPDARLLEGAAALLDELELDWAQDRSPKGAREDDKMVIAIFLVPAIRKLALATSEDFCDVLQKEWVRRYPKAPFYLGSYEEISTGFRKKILGLCFITTAVCEEEGKPDDCEELTAFRAFRDGYLKSCPDGEALIREYYDIAPGIVTCINLGSERRETYRAIRETWLAPCYEDLQNGRLAQCKDRYVDMVRTLEHRFLS
;
A
#
# COMPACT_ATOMS: atom_id res chain seq x y z
N MET A 1 20.68 8.82 8.29
CA MET A 1 19.77 9.92 8.69
C MET A 1 19.61 10.84 7.49
N PHE A 2 18.40 10.96 6.96
CA PHE A 2 18.09 11.95 5.92
C PHE A 2 17.84 13.31 6.60
N CYS A 3 18.39 14.39 6.03
CA CYS A 3 18.42 15.71 6.66
C CYS A 3 17.52 16.74 5.94
N GLY A 4 16.60 16.29 5.08
CA GLY A 4 15.58 17.13 4.46
C GLY A 4 14.35 17.28 5.36
N THR A 5 13.70 18.45 5.31
CA THR A 5 12.40 18.68 5.95
C THR A 5 11.35 17.77 5.32
N ARG A 6 10.60 17.00 6.11
CA ARG A 6 9.50 16.16 5.62
C ARG A 6 8.40 17.04 5.03
N LEU A 7 7.83 16.61 3.90
CA LEU A 7 6.63 17.23 3.34
C LEU A 7 5.44 16.96 4.27
N SER A 8 4.63 17.99 4.50
CA SER A 8 3.33 17.91 5.17
C SER A 8 2.25 17.32 4.27
N ALA A 9 1.13 16.87 4.85
CA ALA A 9 -0.06 16.42 4.12
C ALA A 9 -0.48 17.37 3.00
N ASP A 10 -0.44 18.68 3.27
CA ASP A 10 -0.89 19.72 2.35
C ASP A 10 0.12 19.94 1.21
N GLU A 11 1.42 19.89 1.51
CA GLU A 11 2.46 19.97 0.46
C GLU A 11 2.46 18.74 -0.44
N LEU A 12 2.16 17.56 0.13
CA LEU A 12 1.92 16.37 -0.66
C LEU A 12 0.71 16.55 -1.59
N LEU A 13 -0.28 17.40 -1.29
CA LEU A 13 -1.46 17.57 -2.15
C LEU A 13 -1.20 18.46 -3.38
N ASP A 14 -0.25 19.41 -3.32
CA ASP A 14 -0.19 20.56 -4.24
C ASP A 14 1.10 20.71 -5.08
N THR A 15 1.90 19.66 -5.31
CA THR A 15 3.17 19.81 -6.05
C THR A 15 2.98 19.94 -7.58
N PRO A 16 3.34 21.08 -8.22
CA PRO A 16 3.26 21.24 -9.68
C PRO A 16 4.49 20.65 -10.39
N ALA A 17 4.33 20.30 -11.67
CA ALA A 17 5.42 19.84 -12.52
C ALA A 17 6.46 20.96 -12.75
N GLY A 18 7.74 20.65 -12.56
CA GLY A 18 8.85 21.57 -12.83
C GLY A 18 9.05 21.85 -14.34
N PRO A 19 9.82 22.89 -14.70
CA PRO A 19 10.04 23.27 -16.09
C PRO A 19 10.84 22.22 -16.86
N ALA A 20 10.46 21.97 -18.12
CA ALA A 20 11.13 21.02 -19.00
C ALA A 20 12.53 21.52 -19.39
N VAL A 21 13.55 20.69 -19.16
CA VAL A 21 14.93 20.93 -19.60
C VAL A 21 15.17 20.21 -20.93
N SER A 22 15.67 20.92 -21.94
CA SER A 22 16.07 20.31 -23.22
C SER A 22 17.45 19.68 -23.08
N LEU A 23 17.52 18.34 -23.15
CA LEU A 23 18.76 17.56 -23.09
C LEU A 23 19.17 17.11 -24.51
N ALA A 24 20.47 17.09 -24.79
CA ALA A 24 20.98 16.44 -26.00
C ALA A 24 20.77 14.91 -25.92
N PRO A 25 20.57 14.19 -27.04
CA PRO A 25 20.27 12.74 -27.00
C PRO A 25 21.30 11.87 -26.25
N ASP A 26 22.59 12.15 -26.42
CA ASP A 26 23.66 11.41 -25.72
C ASP A 26 23.67 11.69 -24.20
N GLU A 27 23.37 12.93 -23.82
CA GLU A 27 23.22 13.33 -22.42
C GLU A 27 21.99 12.68 -21.80
N ALA A 28 20.88 12.61 -22.55
CA ALA A 28 19.66 11.93 -22.14
C ALA A 28 19.89 10.43 -21.92
N ALA A 29 20.63 9.76 -22.81
CA ALA A 29 20.99 8.35 -22.63
C ALA A 29 21.85 8.13 -21.36
N SER A 30 22.87 8.97 -21.14
CA SER A 30 23.69 8.89 -19.92
C SER A 30 22.88 9.16 -18.65
N ARG A 31 21.92 10.09 -18.70
CA ARG A 31 21.03 10.41 -17.55
C ARG A 31 20.07 9.26 -17.28
N PHE A 32 19.53 8.62 -18.32
CA PHE A 32 18.71 7.43 -18.21
C PHE A 32 19.47 6.29 -17.53
N ASP A 33 20.71 6.01 -17.95
CA ASP A 33 21.56 5.00 -17.31
C ASP A 33 21.85 5.30 -15.85
N ALA A 34 22.09 6.57 -15.51
CA ALA A 34 22.29 6.99 -14.13
C ALA A 34 21.03 6.84 -13.28
N ALA A 35 19.85 7.21 -13.81
CA ALA A 35 18.57 7.06 -13.13
C ALA A 35 18.22 5.57 -12.89
N LYS A 36 18.38 4.71 -13.92
CA LYS A 36 18.16 3.26 -13.81
C LYS A 36 18.93 2.64 -12.65
N LYS A 37 20.21 3.00 -12.48
CA LYS A 37 21.06 2.49 -11.39
C LYS A 37 20.56 2.88 -10.00
N GLN A 38 19.75 3.94 -9.89
CA GLN A 38 19.19 4.40 -8.61
C GLN A 38 17.81 3.79 -8.31
N LEU A 39 17.08 3.29 -9.31
CA LEU A 39 15.74 2.70 -9.12
C LEU A 39 15.66 1.68 -7.98
N PRO A 40 16.60 0.71 -7.82
CA PRO A 40 16.50 -0.28 -6.75
C PRO A 40 16.56 0.33 -5.35
N SER A 41 17.24 1.47 -5.20
CA SER A 41 17.34 2.17 -3.92
C SER A 41 16.01 2.76 -3.45
N CYS A 42 15.09 3.06 -4.39
CA CYS A 42 13.73 3.52 -4.11
C CYS A 42 12.86 2.42 -3.48
N VAL A 43 13.32 1.17 -3.45
CA VAL A 43 12.66 0.03 -2.79
C VAL A 43 13.48 -0.45 -1.60
N ARG A 44 14.73 -0.87 -1.84
CA ARG A 44 15.59 -1.54 -0.83
C ARG A 44 15.74 -0.73 0.47
N ARG A 45 15.82 0.60 0.37
CA ARG A 45 15.97 1.50 1.53
C ARG A 45 14.77 1.49 2.47
N PHE A 46 13.60 1.10 1.98
CA PHE A 46 12.33 1.20 2.68
C PHE A 46 11.76 -0.15 3.10
N ARG A 47 12.55 -1.22 3.02
CA ARG A 47 12.19 -2.51 3.63
C ARG A 47 11.82 -2.32 5.11
N GLY A 48 10.72 -2.91 5.52
CA GLY A 48 10.13 -2.70 6.84
C GLY A 48 9.09 -1.58 6.90
N TYR A 49 8.93 -0.75 5.86
CA TYR A 49 7.89 0.29 5.84
C TYR A 49 6.47 -0.27 5.76
N GLN A 50 6.28 -1.54 5.39
CA GLN A 50 4.99 -2.22 5.51
C GLN A 50 4.44 -2.19 6.95
N LYS A 51 5.31 -2.12 7.96
CA LYS A 51 4.93 -2.01 9.37
C LYS A 51 4.44 -0.61 9.77
N LYS A 52 4.73 0.39 8.93
CA LYS A 52 4.36 1.80 9.11
C LYS A 52 3.07 2.16 8.37
N VAL A 53 2.35 1.18 7.84
CA VAL A 53 1.05 1.37 7.17
C VAL A 53 -0.03 1.50 8.25
N THR A 54 0.14 2.48 9.15
CA THR A 54 -0.75 2.79 10.27
C THR A 54 -1.20 4.23 10.16
N LYS A 55 -2.30 4.58 10.82
CA LYS A 55 -2.87 5.94 10.75
C LYS A 55 -1.86 7.01 11.18
N ASN A 56 -1.03 6.69 12.17
CA ASN A 56 -0.08 7.66 12.74
C ASN A 56 1.25 7.72 11.99
N GLU A 57 1.64 6.67 11.27
CA GLU A 57 2.97 6.59 10.64
C GLU A 57 2.95 6.66 9.11
N PHE A 58 1.83 6.32 8.47
CA PHE A 58 1.75 6.17 7.01
C PHE A 58 2.18 7.43 6.27
N GLU A 59 1.70 8.61 6.71
CA GLU A 59 1.99 9.87 6.02
C GLU A 59 3.49 10.21 6.06
N ALA A 60 4.13 10.05 7.23
CA ALA A 60 5.56 10.28 7.37
C ALA A 60 6.37 9.24 6.58
N ALA A 61 5.94 7.97 6.59
CA ALA A 61 6.56 6.91 5.81
C ALA A 61 6.45 7.16 4.30
N PHE A 62 5.28 7.62 3.83
CA PHE A 62 5.06 7.98 2.44
C PHE A 62 5.90 9.18 2.02
N SER A 63 5.97 10.23 2.86
CA SER A 63 6.81 11.40 2.64
C SER A 63 8.29 11.02 2.47
N ASP A 64 8.82 10.13 3.32
CA ASP A 64 10.20 9.62 3.19
C ASP A 64 10.44 8.91 1.84
N VAL A 65 9.48 8.10 1.36
CA VAL A 65 9.58 7.40 0.06
C VAL A 65 9.45 8.35 -1.11
N TYR A 66 8.47 9.26 -1.08
CA TYR A 66 8.25 10.27 -2.11
C TYR A 66 9.50 11.12 -2.33
N GLN A 67 10.10 11.63 -1.26
CA GLN A 67 11.31 12.46 -1.34
C GLN A 67 12.53 11.72 -1.90
N ALA A 68 12.63 10.41 -1.66
CA ALA A 68 13.71 9.60 -2.24
C ALA A 68 13.44 9.24 -3.71
N ALA A 69 12.18 8.99 -4.07
CA ALA A 69 11.78 8.63 -5.42
C ALA A 69 11.81 9.85 -6.37
N GLU A 70 11.39 11.02 -5.92
CA GLU A 70 11.25 12.23 -6.74
C GLU A 70 12.47 12.53 -7.64
N PRO A 71 13.71 12.69 -7.13
CA PRO A 71 14.84 13.04 -7.99
C PRO A 71 15.17 11.93 -9.00
N VAL A 72 14.93 10.66 -8.66
CA VAL A 72 15.20 9.51 -9.54
C VAL A 72 14.20 9.49 -10.69
N PHE A 73 12.91 9.65 -10.38
CA PHE A 73 11.84 9.58 -11.38
C PHE A 73 11.74 10.84 -12.24
N ARG A 74 12.08 12.02 -11.71
CA ARG A 74 12.26 13.23 -12.55
C ARG A 74 13.40 13.06 -13.54
N ALA A 75 14.55 12.55 -13.10
CA ALA A 75 15.67 12.30 -14.00
C ALA A 75 15.34 11.25 -15.07
N LEU A 76 14.57 10.21 -14.70
CA LEU A 76 14.06 9.21 -15.64
C LEU A 76 13.12 9.83 -16.68
N ASP A 77 12.11 10.59 -16.24
CA ASP A 77 11.11 11.24 -17.10
C ASP A 77 11.76 12.21 -18.09
N GLU A 78 12.65 13.09 -17.62
CA GLU A 78 13.40 14.02 -18.47
C GLU A 78 14.24 13.29 -19.53
N ALA A 79 14.95 12.23 -19.12
CA ALA A 79 15.79 11.45 -20.01
C ALA A 79 14.96 10.70 -21.07
N VAL A 80 13.88 10.04 -20.66
CA VAL A 80 12.98 9.31 -21.56
C VAL A 80 12.30 10.25 -22.55
N SER A 81 11.88 11.43 -22.09
CA SER A 81 11.22 12.45 -22.92
C SER A 81 12.16 13.10 -23.93
N ALA A 82 13.45 13.22 -23.61
CA ALA A 82 14.45 13.82 -24.51
C ALA A 82 15.03 12.84 -25.54
N MET A 83 14.92 11.53 -25.33
CA MET A 83 15.43 10.54 -26.27
C MET A 83 14.47 10.30 -27.45
N PRO A 84 14.96 10.16 -28.69
CA PRO A 84 14.11 9.93 -29.86
C PRO A 84 13.43 8.56 -29.82
N GLY A 85 12.24 8.44 -30.43
CA GLY A 85 11.47 7.18 -30.51
C GLY A 85 10.43 7.02 -29.39
N SER A 86 9.74 5.86 -29.38
CA SER A 86 8.72 5.58 -28.36
C SER A 86 9.33 5.42 -26.96
N PRO A 87 8.70 5.96 -25.90
CA PRO A 87 9.15 5.76 -24.52
C PRO A 87 9.00 4.32 -24.03
N ASP A 88 8.08 3.53 -24.59
CA ASP A 88 7.67 2.22 -24.07
C ASP A 88 8.84 1.26 -23.81
N ALA A 89 9.75 1.13 -24.77
CA ALA A 89 10.90 0.22 -24.67
C ALA A 89 11.84 0.64 -23.52
N ARG A 90 11.99 1.95 -23.30
CA ARG A 90 12.85 2.50 -22.25
C ARG A 90 12.20 2.38 -20.88
N LEU A 91 10.89 2.59 -20.78
CA LEU A 91 10.16 2.37 -19.54
C LEU A 91 10.21 0.89 -19.15
N LEU A 92 10.09 -0.03 -20.11
CA LEU A 92 10.26 -1.46 -19.88
C LEU A 92 11.70 -1.80 -19.47
N GLU A 93 12.69 -1.22 -20.13
CA GLU A 93 14.09 -1.40 -19.74
C GLU A 93 14.35 -0.93 -18.30
N GLY A 94 13.82 0.22 -17.90
CA GLY A 94 13.93 0.73 -16.54
C GLY A 94 13.24 -0.16 -15.51
N ALA A 95 12.01 -0.59 -15.79
CA ALA A 95 11.25 -1.50 -14.92
C ALA A 95 11.93 -2.87 -14.79
N ALA A 96 12.42 -3.43 -15.90
CA ALA A 96 13.15 -4.69 -15.89
C ALA A 96 14.46 -4.57 -15.10
N ALA A 97 15.24 -3.50 -15.31
CA ALA A 97 16.48 -3.26 -14.57
C ALA A 97 16.25 -3.12 -13.05
N LEU A 98 15.16 -2.45 -12.64
CA LEU A 98 14.75 -2.42 -11.24
C LEU A 98 14.52 -3.83 -10.70
N LEU A 99 13.73 -4.65 -11.40
CA LEU A 99 13.37 -5.99 -10.92
C LEU A 99 14.55 -6.97 -10.96
N ASP A 100 15.42 -6.90 -11.97
CA ASP A 100 16.64 -7.71 -12.07
C ASP A 100 17.55 -7.47 -10.85
N GLU A 101 17.73 -6.22 -10.47
CA GLU A 101 18.50 -5.83 -9.30
C GLU A 101 17.86 -6.36 -8.01
N LEU A 102 16.54 -6.22 -7.84
CA LEU A 102 15.87 -6.77 -6.66
C LEU A 102 15.99 -8.30 -6.60
N GLU A 103 15.89 -9.00 -7.73
CA GLU A 103 16.05 -10.46 -7.81
C GLU A 103 17.45 -10.92 -7.42
N LEU A 104 18.50 -10.22 -7.86
CA LEU A 104 19.88 -10.49 -7.46
C LEU A 104 20.08 -10.35 -5.93
N ASP A 105 19.35 -9.42 -5.32
CA ASP A 105 19.40 -9.19 -3.88
C ASP A 105 18.60 -10.25 -3.10
N TRP A 106 17.38 -10.57 -3.54
CA TRP A 106 16.56 -11.63 -2.93
C TRP A 106 17.24 -12.99 -2.98
N ALA A 107 17.96 -13.30 -4.06
CA ALA A 107 18.71 -14.54 -4.19
C ALA A 107 19.80 -14.73 -3.12
N GLN A 108 20.25 -13.64 -2.49
CA GLN A 108 21.24 -13.65 -1.41
C GLN A 108 20.59 -13.60 -0.01
N ASP A 109 19.28 -13.38 0.06
CA ASP A 109 18.55 -13.33 1.33
C ASP A 109 18.33 -14.72 1.93
N ARG A 110 18.22 -14.80 3.26
CA ARG A 110 17.94 -16.07 3.98
C ARG A 110 16.54 -16.60 3.68
N SER A 111 15.60 -15.73 3.31
CA SER A 111 14.24 -16.02 2.87
C SER A 111 13.94 -15.25 1.57
N PRO A 112 14.41 -15.74 0.41
CA PRO A 112 14.22 -15.04 -0.87
C PRO A 112 12.75 -14.72 -1.18
N LYS A 113 11.84 -15.64 -0.84
CA LYS A 113 10.40 -15.41 -0.98
C LYS A 113 9.92 -14.28 -0.06
N GLY A 114 10.35 -14.26 1.20
CA GLY A 114 9.97 -13.22 2.15
C GLY A 114 10.45 -11.84 1.72
N ALA A 115 11.72 -11.72 1.33
CA ALA A 115 12.30 -10.46 0.85
C ALA A 115 11.56 -9.92 -0.39
N ARG A 116 11.17 -10.81 -1.32
CA ARG A 116 10.33 -10.44 -2.46
C ARG A 116 8.96 -9.93 -2.05
N GLU A 117 8.28 -10.62 -1.12
CA GLU A 117 6.97 -10.16 -0.65
C GLU A 117 7.07 -8.80 0.06
N ASP A 118 8.11 -8.57 0.87
CA ASP A 118 8.34 -7.26 1.50
C ASP A 118 8.57 -6.15 0.47
N ASP A 119 9.43 -6.38 -0.52
CA ASP A 119 9.67 -5.41 -1.60
C ASP A 119 8.42 -5.19 -2.45
N LYS A 120 7.59 -6.22 -2.68
CA LYS A 120 6.27 -6.08 -3.33
C LYS A 120 5.38 -5.11 -2.56
N MET A 121 5.34 -5.20 -1.23
CA MET A 121 4.55 -4.31 -0.39
C MET A 121 5.07 -2.87 -0.47
N VAL A 122 6.39 -2.67 -0.44
CA VAL A 122 7.00 -1.34 -0.63
C VAL A 122 6.64 -0.75 -1.99
N ILE A 123 6.74 -1.57 -3.04
CA ILE A 123 6.40 -1.15 -4.40
C ILE A 123 4.93 -0.75 -4.49
N ALA A 124 4.02 -1.62 -4.06
CA ALA A 124 2.58 -1.42 -4.24
C ALA A 124 2.00 -0.30 -3.37
N ILE A 125 2.44 -0.18 -2.11
CA ILE A 125 1.88 0.77 -1.14
C ILE A 125 2.55 2.14 -1.17
N PHE A 126 3.85 2.19 -1.48
CA PHE A 126 4.61 3.44 -1.37
C PHE A 126 5.17 3.91 -2.71
N LEU A 127 5.94 3.07 -3.42
CA LEU A 127 6.65 3.53 -4.61
C LEU A 127 5.69 3.87 -5.75
N VAL A 128 4.77 2.97 -6.09
CA VAL A 128 3.77 3.21 -7.14
C VAL A 128 2.95 4.46 -6.83
N PRO A 129 2.33 4.60 -5.63
CA PRO A 129 1.61 5.82 -5.30
C PRO A 129 2.47 7.08 -5.31
N ALA A 130 3.76 7.00 -4.92
CA ALA A 130 4.68 8.12 -5.02
C ALA A 130 4.96 8.54 -6.48
N ILE A 131 5.20 7.58 -7.38
CA ILE A 131 5.41 7.85 -8.81
C ILE A 131 4.17 8.51 -9.41
N ARG A 132 2.98 7.94 -9.19
CA ARG A 132 1.72 8.52 -9.67
C ARG A 132 1.50 9.92 -9.14
N LYS A 133 1.88 10.17 -7.88
CA LYS A 133 1.76 11.48 -7.25
C LYS A 133 2.69 12.54 -7.83
N LEU A 134 3.82 12.16 -8.43
CA LEU A 134 4.69 13.10 -9.15
C LEU A 134 4.03 13.68 -10.41
N ALA A 135 3.04 12.99 -10.98
CA ALA A 135 2.29 13.41 -12.16
C ALA A 135 3.17 13.85 -13.35
N LEU A 136 4.32 13.19 -13.54
CA LEU A 136 5.21 13.37 -14.69
C LEU A 136 4.64 12.69 -15.94
N ALA A 137 5.15 13.06 -17.12
CA ALA A 137 4.66 12.56 -18.40
C ALA A 137 4.73 11.02 -18.49
N THR A 138 5.76 10.40 -17.89
CA THR A 138 5.94 8.94 -17.91
C THR A 138 5.40 8.21 -16.67
N SER A 139 4.73 8.89 -15.73
CA SER A 139 4.43 8.32 -14.40
C SER A 139 3.46 7.14 -14.45
N GLU A 140 2.31 7.30 -15.11
CA GLU A 140 1.32 6.21 -15.23
C GLU A 140 1.86 5.07 -16.08
N ASP A 141 2.49 5.38 -17.23
CA ASP A 141 3.06 4.38 -18.13
C ASP A 141 4.14 3.54 -17.44
N PHE A 142 5.01 4.16 -16.63
CA PHE A 142 6.01 3.41 -15.87
C PHE A 142 5.37 2.49 -14.83
N CYS A 143 4.35 2.96 -14.09
CA CYS A 143 3.65 2.13 -13.12
C CYS A 143 2.98 0.92 -13.77
N ASP A 144 2.34 1.13 -14.91
CA ASP A 144 1.71 0.09 -15.73
C ASP A 144 2.73 -0.95 -16.21
N VAL A 145 3.85 -0.48 -16.76
CA VAL A 145 4.91 -1.35 -17.28
C VAL A 145 5.58 -2.14 -16.15
N LEU A 146 5.86 -1.51 -15.01
CA LEU A 146 6.41 -2.18 -13.82
C LEU A 146 5.48 -3.28 -13.32
N GLN A 147 4.17 -3.02 -13.23
CA GLN A 147 3.20 -4.02 -12.82
C GLN A 147 3.12 -5.18 -13.82
N LYS A 148 3.03 -4.87 -15.12
CA LYS A 148 2.99 -5.90 -16.18
C LYS A 148 4.24 -6.78 -16.15
N GLU A 149 5.42 -6.20 -15.98
CA GLU A 149 6.67 -6.94 -15.88
C GLU A 149 6.73 -7.77 -14.59
N TRP A 150 6.27 -7.24 -13.45
CA TRP A 150 6.13 -8.03 -12.23
C TRP A 150 5.22 -9.25 -12.43
N VAL A 151 4.02 -9.05 -12.99
CA VAL A 151 3.04 -10.12 -13.23
C VAL A 151 3.57 -11.15 -14.22
N ARG A 152 4.33 -10.73 -15.23
CA ARG A 152 5.01 -11.63 -16.17
C ARG A 152 5.98 -12.56 -15.46
N ARG A 153 6.76 -12.05 -14.49
CA ARG A 153 7.75 -12.81 -13.71
C ARG A 153 7.10 -13.64 -12.59
N TYR A 154 6.07 -13.11 -11.95
CA TYR A 154 5.42 -13.67 -10.75
C TYR A 154 3.89 -13.76 -10.90
N PRO A 155 3.37 -14.56 -11.85
CA PRO A 155 1.94 -14.61 -12.16
C PRO A 155 1.07 -15.11 -11.00
N LYS A 156 1.65 -15.80 -10.03
CA LYS A 156 0.96 -16.29 -8.81
C LYS A 156 1.00 -15.29 -7.65
N ALA A 157 1.70 -14.17 -7.79
CA ALA A 157 1.83 -13.15 -6.75
C ALA A 157 1.69 -11.74 -7.34
N PRO A 158 0.59 -11.41 -8.06
CA PRO A 158 0.38 -10.07 -8.59
C PRO A 158 0.24 -9.04 -7.47
N PHE A 159 0.42 -7.77 -7.82
CA PHE A 159 -0.03 -6.63 -7.00
C PHE A 159 -0.89 -5.70 -7.85
N TYR A 160 -1.70 -4.89 -7.20
CA TYR A 160 -2.57 -3.92 -7.86
C TYR A 160 -2.05 -2.48 -7.68
N LEU A 161 -2.28 -1.63 -8.68
CA LEU A 161 -1.89 -0.22 -8.63
C LEU A 161 -2.87 0.55 -7.72
N GLY A 162 -2.34 1.30 -6.77
CA GLY A 162 -3.10 2.24 -5.93
C GLY A 162 -2.59 3.67 -6.08
N SER A 163 -3.34 4.63 -5.54
CA SER A 163 -2.94 6.04 -5.42
C SER A 163 -2.73 6.45 -3.97
N TYR A 164 -2.01 7.56 -3.76
CA TYR A 164 -1.82 8.12 -2.42
C TYR A 164 -3.17 8.53 -1.83
N GLU A 165 -4.05 9.11 -2.63
CA GLU A 165 -5.37 9.58 -2.23
C GLU A 165 -6.25 8.43 -1.76
N GLU A 166 -6.28 7.30 -2.48
CA GLU A 166 -7.05 6.11 -2.09
C GLU A 166 -6.57 5.55 -0.73
N ILE A 167 -5.26 5.41 -0.57
CA ILE A 167 -4.66 4.84 0.65
C ILE A 167 -4.83 5.80 1.84
N SER A 168 -4.45 7.08 1.65
CA SER A 168 -4.52 8.10 2.70
C SER A 168 -5.96 8.41 3.12
N THR A 169 -6.94 8.30 2.22
CA THR A 169 -8.37 8.44 2.56
C THR A 169 -8.81 7.36 3.56
N GLY A 170 -8.26 6.14 3.46
CA GLY A 170 -8.49 5.08 4.44
C GLY A 170 -8.15 5.52 5.88
N PHE A 171 -7.03 6.22 6.04
CA PHE A 171 -6.57 6.73 7.35
C PHE A 171 -7.26 8.04 7.77
N ARG A 172 -7.63 8.89 6.79
CA ARG A 172 -8.26 10.21 7.03
C ARG A 172 -9.76 10.13 7.29
N LYS A 173 -10.45 9.03 6.92
CA LYS A 173 -11.86 8.78 7.28
C LYS A 173 -12.03 8.68 8.80
N LYS A 174 -12.11 9.82 9.48
CA LYS A 174 -12.70 9.97 10.83
C LYS A 174 -14.23 9.86 10.71
N ILE A 175 -14.73 8.71 10.28
CA ILE A 175 -16.17 8.47 10.34
C ILE A 175 -16.41 7.66 11.61
N LEU A 176 -16.85 8.36 12.66
CA LEU A 176 -17.60 7.80 13.77
C LEU A 176 -18.69 6.90 13.17
N GLY A 177 -18.43 5.60 13.04
CA GLY A 177 -19.35 4.69 12.35
C GLY A 177 -18.71 3.52 11.60
N LEU A 178 -17.55 3.67 10.94
CA LEU A 178 -17.04 2.63 10.03
C LEU A 178 -16.24 1.53 10.74
N CYS A 179 -16.47 0.26 10.39
CA CYS A 179 -15.65 -0.89 10.79
C CYS A 179 -14.86 -1.38 9.57
N PHE A 180 -13.69 -0.79 9.28
CA PHE A 180 -12.90 -1.01 8.06
C PHE A 180 -12.84 -2.46 7.57
N ILE A 181 -12.33 -3.40 8.38
CA ILE A 181 -12.18 -4.81 7.98
C ILE A 181 -13.54 -5.44 7.67
N THR A 182 -14.58 -5.20 8.49
CA THR A 182 -15.90 -5.80 8.22
C THR A 182 -16.55 -5.17 7.00
N THR A 183 -16.44 -3.85 6.83
CA THR A 183 -16.92 -3.14 5.64
C THR A 183 -16.26 -3.70 4.39
N ALA A 184 -14.93 -3.86 4.37
CA ALA A 184 -14.21 -4.41 3.23
C ALA A 184 -14.64 -5.86 2.91
N VAL A 185 -14.88 -6.69 3.92
CA VAL A 185 -15.40 -8.06 3.70
C VAL A 185 -16.81 -8.04 3.13
N CYS A 186 -17.71 -7.22 3.66
CA CYS A 186 -19.07 -7.11 3.15
C CYS A 186 -19.12 -6.51 1.73
N GLU A 187 -18.27 -5.54 1.43
CA GLU A 187 -18.10 -5.00 0.06
C GLU A 187 -17.59 -6.08 -0.92
N GLU A 188 -16.65 -6.93 -0.51
CA GLU A 188 -16.19 -8.07 -1.33
C GLU A 188 -17.31 -9.09 -1.58
N GLU A 189 -18.23 -9.29 -0.62
CA GLU A 189 -19.43 -10.11 -0.79
C GLU A 189 -20.54 -9.42 -1.61
N GLY A 190 -20.35 -8.17 -2.04
CA GLY A 190 -21.33 -7.39 -2.79
C GLY A 190 -22.51 -6.89 -1.94
N LYS A 191 -22.35 -6.85 -0.60
CA LYS A 191 -23.38 -6.34 0.33
C LYS A 191 -23.32 -4.81 0.43
N PRO A 192 -24.47 -4.14 0.65
CA PRO A 192 -24.48 -2.70 0.88
C PRO A 192 -23.93 -2.35 2.27
N ASP A 193 -23.51 -1.09 2.45
CA ASP A 193 -22.91 -0.60 3.70
C ASP A 193 -23.87 -0.63 4.91
N ASP A 194 -25.18 -0.59 4.66
CA ASP A 194 -26.25 -0.65 5.66
C ASP A 194 -26.82 -2.07 5.86
N CYS A 195 -26.14 -3.11 5.36
CA CYS A 195 -26.59 -4.48 5.58
C CYS A 195 -26.68 -4.84 7.08
N GLU A 196 -27.52 -5.83 7.38
CA GLU A 196 -27.83 -6.27 8.75
C GLU A 196 -26.55 -6.60 9.55
N GLU A 197 -25.60 -7.30 8.92
CA GLU A 197 -24.35 -7.71 9.56
C GLU A 197 -23.45 -6.53 9.93
N LEU A 198 -23.24 -5.58 9.01
CA LEU A 198 -22.45 -4.38 9.30
C LEU A 198 -23.12 -3.54 10.39
N THR A 199 -24.43 -3.42 10.34
CA THR A 199 -25.21 -2.72 11.37
C THR A 199 -25.03 -3.39 12.74
N ALA A 200 -25.06 -4.72 12.80
CA ALA A 200 -24.82 -5.48 14.04
C ALA A 200 -23.39 -5.28 14.57
N PHE A 201 -22.36 -5.35 13.71
CA PHE A 201 -20.98 -5.10 14.13
C PHE A 201 -20.74 -3.67 14.63
N ARG A 202 -21.37 -2.68 13.99
CA ARG A 202 -21.32 -1.28 14.41
C ARG A 202 -21.98 -1.09 15.78
N ALA A 203 -23.18 -1.65 15.97
CA ALA A 203 -23.88 -1.63 17.24
C ALA A 203 -23.09 -2.34 18.36
N PHE A 204 -22.47 -3.48 18.05
CA PHE A 204 -21.57 -4.18 18.97
C PHE A 204 -20.38 -3.31 19.40
N ARG A 205 -19.69 -2.69 18.43
CA ARG A 205 -18.55 -1.79 18.69
C ARG A 205 -18.97 -0.60 19.56
N ASP A 206 -20.00 0.11 19.12
CA ASP A 206 -20.39 1.39 19.72
C ASP A 206 -21.11 1.23 21.06
N GLY A 207 -21.75 0.08 21.29
CA GLY A 207 -22.46 -0.26 22.52
C GLY A 207 -21.62 -1.12 23.47
N TYR A 208 -21.51 -2.42 23.17
CA TYR A 208 -20.90 -3.38 24.10
C TYR A 208 -19.39 -3.18 24.22
N LEU A 209 -18.66 -3.17 23.10
CA LEU A 209 -17.20 -3.10 23.14
C LEU A 209 -16.76 -1.81 23.81
N LYS A 210 -17.36 -0.67 23.45
CA LYS A 210 -17.06 0.63 24.07
C LYS A 210 -17.30 0.67 25.59
N SER A 211 -18.27 -0.09 26.11
CA SER A 211 -18.56 -0.13 27.54
C SER A 211 -17.65 -1.08 28.33
N CYS A 212 -16.86 -1.92 27.66
CA CYS A 212 -15.86 -2.78 28.31
C CYS A 212 -14.69 -1.95 28.87
N PRO A 213 -14.05 -2.36 29.98
CA PRO A 213 -12.93 -1.63 30.59
C PRO A 213 -11.73 -1.36 29.66
N ASP A 214 -11.43 -2.28 28.75
CA ASP A 214 -10.39 -2.22 27.72
C ASP A 214 -10.93 -1.79 26.34
N GLY A 215 -12.24 -1.53 26.25
CA GLY A 215 -12.96 -1.29 25.02
C GLY A 215 -12.45 -0.11 24.20
N GLU A 216 -12.25 1.04 24.85
CA GLU A 216 -11.76 2.24 24.19
C GLU A 216 -10.35 2.06 23.60
N ALA A 217 -9.48 1.31 24.29
CA ALA A 217 -8.14 1.02 23.82
C ALA A 217 -8.18 0.12 22.58
N LEU A 218 -8.97 -0.96 22.62
CA LEU A 218 -9.17 -1.87 21.48
C LEU A 218 -9.75 -1.15 20.26
N ILE A 219 -10.74 -0.29 20.46
CA ILE A 219 -11.33 0.50 19.38
C ILE A 219 -10.28 1.45 18.80
N ARG A 220 -9.55 2.18 19.64
CA ARG A 220 -8.51 3.12 19.18
C ARG A 220 -7.45 2.42 18.33
N GLU A 221 -6.96 1.29 18.81
CA GLU A 221 -5.97 0.47 18.11
C GLU A 221 -6.49 -0.06 16.78
N TYR A 222 -7.72 -0.59 16.77
CA TYR A 222 -8.38 -1.00 15.53
C TYR A 222 -8.40 0.14 14.49
N TYR A 223 -8.78 1.35 14.90
CA TYR A 223 -8.80 2.52 14.00
C TYR A 223 -7.41 3.00 13.56
N ASP A 224 -6.34 2.59 14.23
CA ASP A 224 -4.95 2.89 13.84
C ASP A 224 -4.46 1.93 12.76
N ILE A 225 -4.75 0.63 12.90
CA ILE A 225 -4.15 -0.43 12.08
C ILE A 225 -5.08 -0.98 10.99
N ALA A 226 -6.40 -0.98 11.20
CA ALA A 226 -7.35 -1.62 10.28
C ALA A 226 -7.35 -1.05 8.85
N PRO A 227 -7.22 0.28 8.63
CA PRO A 227 -7.09 0.80 7.26
C PRO A 227 -5.85 0.24 6.56
N GLY A 228 -4.74 0.09 7.28
CA GLY A 228 -3.51 -0.47 6.72
C GLY A 228 -3.62 -1.95 6.37
N ILE A 229 -4.25 -2.74 7.24
CA ILE A 229 -4.59 -4.14 6.94
C ILE A 229 -5.40 -4.23 5.64
N VAL A 230 -6.46 -3.42 5.50
CA VAL A 230 -7.31 -3.38 4.30
C VAL A 230 -6.50 -2.96 3.06
N THR A 231 -5.61 -1.97 3.19
CA THR A 231 -4.70 -1.56 2.10
C THR A 231 -3.80 -2.73 1.67
N CYS A 232 -3.17 -3.43 2.61
CA CYS A 232 -2.32 -4.58 2.31
C CYS A 232 -3.09 -5.70 1.59
N ILE A 233 -4.33 -5.97 2.01
CA ILE A 233 -5.18 -6.98 1.37
C ILE A 233 -5.59 -6.55 -0.04
N ASN A 234 -6.01 -5.29 -0.21
CA ASN A 234 -6.52 -4.78 -1.48
C ASN A 234 -5.46 -4.69 -2.57
N LEU A 235 -4.23 -4.37 -2.20
CA LEU A 235 -3.11 -4.27 -3.13
C LEU A 235 -2.33 -5.58 -3.27
N GLY A 236 -2.61 -6.56 -2.40
CA GLY A 236 -2.00 -7.88 -2.40
C GLY A 236 -2.62 -8.87 -3.41
N SER A 237 -1.93 -10.00 -3.58
CA SER A 237 -2.25 -11.04 -4.57
C SER A 237 -3.48 -11.89 -4.23
N GLU A 238 -3.78 -12.06 -2.94
CA GLU A 238 -4.78 -13.02 -2.44
C GLU A 238 -6.00 -12.28 -1.86
N ARG A 239 -6.40 -11.16 -2.47
CA ARG A 239 -7.47 -10.28 -1.94
C ARG A 239 -8.75 -11.05 -1.63
N ARG A 240 -9.26 -11.79 -2.64
CA ARG A 240 -10.52 -12.53 -2.55
C ARG A 240 -10.43 -13.67 -1.54
N GLU A 241 -9.37 -14.46 -1.62
CA GLU A 241 -9.13 -15.59 -0.73
C GLU A 241 -8.97 -15.12 0.72
N THR A 242 -8.30 -13.98 0.92
CA THR A 242 -8.09 -13.42 2.25
C THR A 242 -9.40 -12.90 2.85
N TYR A 243 -10.22 -12.14 2.11
CA TYR A 243 -11.51 -11.69 2.65
C TYR A 243 -12.47 -12.86 2.91
N ARG A 244 -12.46 -13.87 2.04
CA ARG A 244 -13.21 -15.12 2.27
C ARG A 244 -12.73 -15.83 3.55
N ALA A 245 -11.42 -15.96 3.76
CA ALA A 245 -10.89 -16.55 4.98
C ALA A 245 -11.25 -15.74 6.23
N ILE A 246 -11.22 -14.40 6.15
CA ILE A 246 -11.63 -13.52 7.26
C ILE A 246 -13.10 -13.75 7.61
N ARG A 247 -13.94 -13.82 6.58
CA ARG A 247 -15.37 -14.09 6.70
C ARG A 247 -15.65 -15.42 7.39
N GLU A 248 -15.09 -16.50 6.86
CA GLU A 248 -15.35 -17.86 7.31
C GLU A 248 -14.77 -18.12 8.71
N THR A 249 -13.59 -17.58 9.01
CA THR A 249 -12.88 -17.86 10.26
C THR A 249 -13.40 -17.03 11.44
N TRP A 250 -13.68 -15.74 11.23
CA TRP A 250 -14.01 -14.81 12.31
C TRP A 250 -15.38 -14.16 12.16
N LEU A 251 -15.66 -13.50 11.04
CA LEU A 251 -16.86 -12.63 10.97
C LEU A 251 -18.17 -13.41 11.00
N ALA A 252 -18.29 -14.54 10.31
CA ALA A 252 -19.51 -15.35 10.37
C ALA A 252 -19.77 -15.90 11.79
N PRO A 253 -18.78 -16.50 12.49
CA PRO A 253 -18.93 -16.87 13.90
C PRO A 253 -19.22 -15.68 14.83
N CYS A 254 -18.57 -14.53 14.64
CA CYS A 254 -18.87 -13.33 15.43
C CYS A 254 -20.32 -12.89 15.22
N TYR A 255 -20.81 -12.90 13.98
CA TYR A 255 -22.19 -12.53 13.69
C TYR A 255 -23.20 -13.48 14.35
N GLU A 256 -22.92 -14.78 14.32
CA GLU A 256 -23.72 -15.78 15.04
C GLU A 256 -23.70 -15.52 16.56
N ASP A 257 -22.55 -15.17 17.12
CA ASP A 257 -22.43 -14.79 18.53
C ASP A 257 -23.29 -13.55 18.85
N LEU A 258 -23.31 -12.54 17.98
CA LEU A 258 -24.17 -11.36 18.14
C LEU A 258 -25.66 -11.72 18.10
N GLN A 259 -26.09 -12.54 17.14
CA GLN A 259 -27.49 -12.96 17.02
C GLN A 259 -27.99 -13.73 18.25
N ASN A 260 -27.09 -14.41 18.96
CA ASN A 260 -27.39 -15.16 20.16
C ASN A 260 -27.07 -14.41 21.48
N GLY A 261 -26.70 -13.13 21.41
CA GLY A 261 -26.37 -12.32 22.59
C GLY A 261 -25.06 -12.71 23.31
N ARG A 262 -24.18 -13.47 22.64
CA ARG A 262 -22.88 -13.93 23.14
C ARG A 262 -21.79 -12.86 22.96
N LEU A 263 -22.01 -11.69 23.58
CA LEU A 263 -21.21 -10.48 23.33
C LEU A 263 -19.73 -10.64 23.75
N ALA A 264 -19.45 -11.35 24.85
CA ALA A 264 -18.08 -11.60 25.30
C ALA A 264 -17.31 -12.49 24.31
N GLN A 265 -17.95 -13.55 23.81
CA GLN A 265 -17.37 -14.44 22.79
C GLN A 265 -17.12 -13.69 21.48
N CYS A 266 -18.07 -12.83 21.06
CA CYS A 266 -17.87 -11.96 19.90
C CYS A 266 -16.66 -11.03 20.09
N LYS A 267 -16.46 -10.47 21.28
CA LYS A 267 -15.27 -9.66 21.59
C LYS A 267 -13.98 -10.47 21.43
N ASP A 268 -13.90 -11.65 22.03
CA ASP A 268 -12.70 -12.49 21.99
C ASP A 268 -12.30 -12.83 20.54
N ARG A 269 -13.27 -13.24 19.72
CA ARG A 269 -13.06 -13.52 18.29
C ARG A 269 -12.67 -12.28 17.49
N TYR A 270 -13.31 -11.14 17.78
CA TYR A 270 -13.00 -9.88 17.11
C TYR A 270 -11.57 -9.43 17.40
N VAL A 271 -11.12 -9.55 18.66
CA VAL A 271 -9.73 -9.24 19.05
C VAL A 271 -8.75 -10.20 18.39
N ASP A 272 -9.04 -11.52 18.42
CA ASP A 272 -8.21 -12.53 17.78
C ASP A 272 -8.03 -12.29 16.27
N MET A 273 -9.12 -11.94 15.58
CA MET A 273 -9.09 -11.55 14.17
C MET A 273 -8.12 -10.39 13.94
N VAL A 274 -8.29 -9.30 14.68
CA VAL A 274 -7.50 -8.07 14.49
C VAL A 274 -6.02 -8.34 14.76
N ARG A 275 -5.68 -9.07 15.84
CA ARG A 275 -4.30 -9.44 16.18
C ARG A 275 -3.65 -10.35 15.15
N THR A 276 -4.40 -11.32 14.64
CA THR A 276 -3.90 -12.24 13.60
C THR A 276 -3.62 -11.49 12.31
N LEU A 277 -4.51 -10.58 11.92
CA LEU A 277 -4.34 -9.78 10.70
C LEU A 277 -3.23 -8.74 10.85
N GLU A 278 -3.11 -8.10 12.02
CA GLU A 278 -1.99 -7.22 12.36
C GLU A 278 -0.65 -7.94 12.21
N HIS A 279 -0.52 -9.13 12.81
CA HIS A 279 0.70 -9.91 12.68
C HIS A 279 0.98 -10.28 11.22
N ARG A 280 -0.04 -10.71 10.47
CA ARG A 280 0.15 -11.15 9.08
C ARG A 280 0.58 -10.02 8.15
N PHE A 281 0.06 -8.81 8.33
CA PHE A 281 0.20 -7.72 7.35
C PHE A 281 1.11 -6.57 7.78
N LEU A 282 1.33 -6.38 9.07
CA LEU A 282 2.02 -5.21 9.62
C LEU A 282 3.21 -5.58 10.53
N SER A 283 3.57 -6.86 10.69
CA SER A 283 4.69 -7.30 11.55
C SER A 283 5.89 -7.86 10.78
#